data_AF-A0A1M3IJG6-F1
#
_entry.id   AF-A0A1M3IJG6-F1
#
_cell.length_a   1.000
_cell.length_b   1.000
_cell.length_c   1.000
_cell.angle_alpha   90.00
_cell.angle_beta   90.00
_cell.angle_gamma   90.00
#
_symmetry.space_group_name_H-M   'P 1'
#
loop_
_entity.id
_entity.type
_entity.pdbx_description
1 polymer ?
#
loop_
_entity_poly.entity_id
_entity_poly.type
_entity_poly.pdbx_seq_one_letter_code
_entity_poly.pdbx_strand_id
1 'polypeptide(L)' 'MQTSVIEALKKGSFFKMPGKKPVYIKDDYNRTLKKYSAYKFDDVNAYRHLKKGTIVEIGFDF' A
#
# COMPACT_ATOMS: atom_id res chain seq x y z
N MET A 1 5.95 -14.51 3.57
CA MET A 1 5.79 -13.15 3.02
C MET A 1 5.78 -13.25 1.51
N GLN A 2 4.70 -12.82 0.86
CA GLN A 2 4.57 -12.82 -0.59
C GLN A 2 4.76 -11.39 -1.11
N THR A 3 5.41 -11.22 -2.26
CA THR A 3 5.49 -9.92 -2.93
C THR A 3 4.39 -9.77 -3.97
N SER A 4 3.87 -8.55 -4.12
CA SER A 4 2.87 -8.19 -5.12
C SER A 4 3.11 -6.75 -5.59
N VAL A 5 2.35 -6.31 -6.60
CA VAL A 5 2.40 -4.95 -7.13
C VAL A 5 1.19 -4.16 -6.66
N ILE A 6 1.38 -2.87 -6.34
CA ILE A 6 0.33 -2.05 -5.72
C ILE A 6 -0.98 -2.01 -6.51
N GLU A 7 -0.93 -2.06 -7.84
CA GLU A 7 -2.10 -2.07 -8.71
C GLU A 7 -2.93 -3.36 -8.64
N ALA A 8 -2.33 -4.49 -8.24
CA ALA A 8 -3.01 -5.77 -8.11
C ALA A 8 -3.81 -5.87 -6.79
N LEU A 9 -3.49 -5.03 -5.82
CA LEU A 9 -4.18 -5.02 -4.52
C LEU A 9 -5.56 -4.38 -4.64
N LYS A 10 -6.54 -4.96 -3.92
CA LYS A 10 -7.87 -4.34 -3.77
C LYS A 10 -7.78 -3.16 -2.80
N LYS A 11 -8.74 -2.25 -2.89
CA LYS A 11 -8.91 -1.22 -1.85
C LYS A 11 -9.17 -1.90 -0.50
N GLY A 12 -8.59 -1.39 0.58
CA GLY A 12 -8.65 -1.98 1.91
C GLY A 12 -7.64 -3.10 2.15
N SER A 13 -6.85 -3.52 1.15
CA SER A 13 -5.82 -4.55 1.36
C SER A 13 -4.66 -4.00 2.18
N PHE A 14 -4.20 -4.81 3.14
CA PHE A 14 -3.02 -4.54 3.95
C PHE A 14 -1.75 -4.92 3.18
N PHE A 15 -0.73 -4.07 3.29
CA PHE A 15 0.58 -4.32 2.70
C PHE A 15 1.70 -3.67 3.54
N LYS A 16 2.93 -4.14 3.34
CA LYS A 16 4.15 -3.51 3.85
C LYS A 16 5.02 -3.08 2.68
N MET A 17 5.85 -2.07 2.91
CA MET A 17 6.96 -1.82 1.99
C MET A 17 8.05 -2.87 2.24
N PRO A 18 8.75 -3.37 1.21
CA PRO A 18 9.75 -4.41 1.38
C PRO A 18 10.79 -4.06 2.46
N GLY A 19 10.97 -4.96 3.43
CA GLY A 19 11.91 -4.78 4.54
C GLY A 19 11.55 -3.65 5.52
N LYS A 20 10.31 -3.14 5.50
CA LYS A 20 9.84 -2.10 6.43
C LYS A 20 8.79 -2.68 7.38
N LYS A 21 8.82 -2.22 8.63
CA LYS A 21 7.85 -2.60 9.68
C LYS A 21 6.44 -2.04 9.48
N PRO A 22 6.24 -0.76 9.07
CA PRO A 22 4.90 -0.16 9.05
C PRO A 22 3.95 -0.86 8.09
N VAL A 23 2.75 -1.15 8.59
CA VAL A 23 1.62 -1.66 7.80
C VAL A 23 0.87 -0.50 7.18
N TYR A 24 0.54 -0.64 5.90
CA TYR A 24 -0.27 0.30 5.15
C TYR A 24 -1.54 -0.37 4.66
N ILE A 25 -2.59 0.42 4.48
CA ILE A 25 -3.83 0.01 3.82
C ILE A 25 -3.91 0.72 2.48
N LYS A 26 -4.15 -0.05 1.40
CA LYS A 26 -4.37 0.52 0.07
C LYS A 26 -5.72 1.25 0.03
N ASP A 27 -5.71 2.45 -0.49
CA ASP A 27 -6.89 3.28 -0.68
C ASP A 27 -7.18 3.46 -2.20
N ASP A 28 -7.60 4.65 -2.63
CA ASP A 28 -8.01 4.92 -3.99
C ASP A 28 -6.85 5.18 -4.96
N TYR A 29 -7.13 5.03 -6.26
CA TYR A 29 -6.23 5.50 -7.30
C TYR A 29 -6.53 6.97 -7.64
N ASN A 30 -5.57 7.85 -7.35
CA ASN A 30 -5.65 9.25 -7.72
C ASN A 30 -5.31 9.40 -9.21
N ARG A 31 -6.32 9.66 -10.04
CA ARG A 31 -6.19 9.80 -11.50
C ARG A 31 -5.35 11.01 -11.92
N THR A 32 -5.44 12.11 -11.19
CA THR A 32 -4.68 13.34 -11.45
C THR A 32 -3.19 13.10 -11.27
N LEU A 33 -2.81 12.43 -10.17
CA LEU A 33 -1.42 12.12 -9.87
C LEU A 33 -0.91 10.84 -10.56
N LYS A 34 -1.82 10.05 -11.14
CA LYS A 34 -1.57 8.70 -11.66
C LYS A 34 -0.87 7.79 -10.64
N LYS A 35 -1.32 7.85 -9.39
CA LYS A 35 -0.74 7.13 -8.24
C LYS A 35 -1.81 6.47 -7.38
N TYR A 36 -1.42 5.40 -6.70
CA TYR A 36 -2.26 4.73 -5.70
C TYR A 36 -2.05 5.38 -4.33
N SER A 37 -3.14 5.72 -3.66
CA SER A 37 -3.12 6.22 -2.29
C SER A 37 -3.07 5.05 -1.32
N ALA A 38 -2.44 5.30 -0.18
CA ALA A 38 -2.43 4.42 0.98
C ALA A 38 -2.27 5.25 2.25
N TYR A 39 -2.67 4.72 3.38
CA TYR A 39 -2.44 5.32 4.70
C TYR A 39 -1.88 4.26 5.64
N LYS A 40 -1.21 4.68 6.72
CA LYS A 40 -0.72 3.72 7.71
C LYS A 40 -1.89 3.14 8.50
N PHE A 41 -1.78 1.87 8.87
CA PHE A 41 -2.79 1.19 9.68
C PHE A 41 -3.04 1.87 11.03
N ASP A 42 -1.97 2.35 11.68
CA ASP A 42 -1.98 2.99 12.99
C ASP A 42 -2.19 4.52 12.94
N ASP A 43 -2.09 5.13 11.76
CA ASP A 43 -2.25 6.56 11.55
C ASP A 43 -2.86 6.84 10.17
N VAL A 44 -4.18 7.06 10.17
CA VAL A 44 -4.94 7.38 8.95
C VAL A 44 -4.47 8.70 8.32
N ASN A 45 -3.92 9.64 9.09
CA ASN A 45 -3.42 10.90 8.56
C ASN A 45 -2.06 10.75 7.86
N ALA A 46 -1.34 9.65 8.09
CA ALA A 46 -0.09 9.34 7.42
C ALA A 46 -0.33 8.78 6.00
N TYR A 47 -0.88 9.62 5.12
CA TYR A 47 -1.12 9.29 3.72
C TYR A 47 0.18 9.19 2.91
N ARG A 48 0.13 8.34 1.88
CA ARG A 48 1.21 8.12 0.94
C ARG A 48 0.66 7.88 -0.46
N HIS A 49 1.40 8.36 -1.46
CA HIS A 49 1.14 8.05 -2.86
C HIS A 49 2.23 7.14 -3.44
N LEU A 50 1.81 6.06 -4.07
CA LEU A 50 2.64 5.02 -4.66
C LEU A 50 2.48 5.02 -6.18
N LYS A 51 3.59 4.89 -6.90
CA LYS A 51 3.55 4.76 -8.36
C LYS A 51 3.03 3.37 -8.75
N LYS A 52 2.40 3.27 -9.92
CA LYS A 52 2.12 1.97 -10.53
C LYS A 52 3.43 1.15 -10.64
N GLY A 53 3.36 -0.15 -10.40
CA GLY A 53 4.51 -1.05 -10.38
C GLY A 53 5.29 -1.06 -9.07
N THR A 54 4.86 -0.32 -8.03
CA THR A 54 5.51 -0.39 -6.71
C THR A 54 5.35 -1.79 -6.13
N ILE A 55 6.47 -2.43 -5.81
CA ILE A 55 6.50 -3.74 -5.15
C ILE A 55 6.18 -3.56 -3.67
N VAL A 56 5.28 -4.40 -3.16
CA VAL A 56 4.83 -4.43 -1.78
C VAL A 56 4.80 -5.85 -1.26
N GLU A 57 4.89 -6.03 0.06
CA GLU A 57 4.77 -7.31 0.74
C GLU A 57 3.35 -7.49 1.30
N ILE A 58 2.78 -8.67 1.10
CA ILE A 58 1.45 -9.09 1.55
C ILE A 58 1.51 -10.46 2.24
N GLY A 59 0.42 -10.86 2.91
CA GLY A 59 0.34 -12.15 3.60
C GLY A 59 1.34 -12.24 4.75
N PHE A 60 1.38 -11.20 5.59
CA PHE A 60 2.14 -11.16 6.83
C PHE A 60 1.15 -11.13 8.01
N ASP A 61 1.58 -11.66 9.14
CA ASP A 61 0.88 -11.49 10.40
C ASP A 61 1.22 -10.11 11.01
N PHE A 62 0.22 -9.45 11.58
CA PHE A 62 0.36 -8.15 12.25
C PHE A 62 -0.62 -8.02 13.42
#